data_AF-W4VCA5-F1
#
_entry.id   AF-W4VCA5-F1
#
_cell.length_a   1.000
_cell.length_b   1.000
_cell.length_c   1.000
_cell.angle_alpha   90.00
_cell.angle_beta   90.00
_cell.angle_gamma   90.00
#
_symmetry.space_group_name_H-M   'P 1'
#
loop_
_entity.id
_entity.type
_entity.pdbx_description
1 polymer ?
#
loop_
_entity_poly.entity_id
_entity_poly.type
_entity_poly.pdbx_seq_one_letter_code
_entity_poly.pdbx_strand_id
1 'polypeptide(L)'
;MATLRSLIKVDSNGANIYGIVNGAKQVGLSAEPLEGTLEEFLNSYNNKEIPLPLIARVIIDNTLEHFVVVYKIKGNNIYVADPYKGFLKYSYKDFFSIWTGHIIIFEKTVV
;
A
#
# COMPACT_ATOMS: atom_id res chain seq x y z
N MET A 1 -12.12 2.59 -18.37
CA MET A 1 -10.95 2.27 -17.52
C MET A 1 -9.93 3.43 -17.37
N ALA A 2 -10.13 4.59 -18.01
CA ALA A 2 -9.21 5.73 -17.92
C ALA A 2 -9.37 6.61 -16.66
N THR A 3 -10.47 6.49 -15.91
CA THR A 3 -10.85 7.47 -14.88
C THR A 3 -9.87 7.51 -13.71
N LEU A 4 -9.60 6.37 -13.04
CA LEU A 4 -8.69 6.36 -11.88
C LEU A 4 -7.25 6.71 -12.25
N ARG A 5 -6.74 6.17 -13.37
CA ARG A 5 -5.37 6.46 -13.84
C ARG A 5 -5.17 7.95 -14.11
N SER A 6 -6.16 8.61 -14.71
CA SER A 6 -6.14 10.06 -14.94
C SER A 6 -6.21 10.84 -13.63
N LEU A 7 -7.01 10.40 -12.66
CA LEU A 7 -7.13 11.06 -11.35
C LEU A 7 -5.84 11.02 -10.54
N ILE A 8 -5.09 9.91 -10.60
CA ILE A 8 -3.79 9.77 -9.92
C ILE A 8 -2.61 10.38 -10.70
N LYS A 9 -2.87 10.93 -11.90
CA LYS A 9 -1.88 11.60 -12.76
C LYS A 9 -0.61 10.77 -13.02
N VAL A 10 -0.78 9.48 -13.31
CA VAL A 10 0.33 8.60 -13.72
C VAL A 10 1.01 9.16 -14.97
N ASP A 11 2.33 9.34 -14.91
CA ASP A 11 3.16 9.77 -16.02
C ASP A 11 4.00 8.60 -16.58
N SER A 12 5.00 8.91 -17.41
CA SER A 12 5.91 7.91 -17.98
C SER A 12 6.76 7.17 -16.93
N ASN A 13 6.91 7.74 -15.74
CA ASN A 13 7.68 7.18 -14.62
C ASN A 13 6.80 6.36 -13.67
N GLY A 14 5.47 6.36 -13.86
CA GLY A 14 4.52 5.54 -13.10
C GLY A 14 3.63 6.33 -12.15
N ALA A 15 3.14 5.66 -11.11
CA ALA A 15 2.34 6.27 -10.05
C ALA A 15 3.25 6.66 -8.87
N ASN A 16 2.93 7.74 -8.17
CA ASN A 16 3.57 8.09 -6.91
C ASN A 16 2.54 8.23 -5.78
N ILE A 17 3.01 8.21 -4.53
CA ILE A 17 2.15 8.27 -3.33
C ILE A 17 1.25 9.51 -3.34
N TYR A 18 1.79 10.67 -3.72
CA TYR A 18 1.03 11.93 -3.82
C TYR A 18 -0.14 11.84 -4.82
N GLY A 19 0.11 11.24 -5.99
CA GLY A 19 -0.90 11.01 -7.01
C GLY A 19 -2.00 10.09 -6.50
N ILE A 20 -1.64 8.99 -5.84
CA ILE A 20 -2.60 8.05 -5.24
C ILE A 20 -3.48 8.75 -4.21
N VAL A 21 -2.88 9.50 -3.27
CA VAL A 21 -3.63 10.22 -2.22
C VAL A 21 -4.60 11.25 -2.81
N ASN A 22 -4.16 12.02 -3.82
CA ASN A 22 -5.04 12.99 -4.47
C ASN A 22 -6.13 12.35 -5.33
N GLY A 23 -5.84 11.24 -6.00
CA GLY A 23 -6.85 10.50 -6.75
C GLY A 23 -7.91 9.90 -5.83
N ALA A 24 -7.50 9.39 -4.66
CA ALA A 24 -8.40 8.84 -3.64
C ALA A 24 -9.42 9.89 -3.16
N LYS A 25 -8.96 11.11 -2.86
CA LYS A 25 -9.84 12.23 -2.46
C LYS A 25 -10.90 12.53 -3.52
N GLN A 26 -10.53 12.50 -4.80
CA GLN A 26 -11.44 12.77 -5.91
C GLN A 26 -12.52 11.69 -6.09
N VAL A 27 -12.32 10.48 -5.54
CA VAL A 27 -13.30 9.40 -5.56
C VAL A 27 -14.03 9.19 -4.21
N GLY A 28 -13.91 10.16 -3.29
CA GLY A 28 -14.61 10.11 -1.99
C GLY A 28 -13.96 9.19 -0.96
N LEU A 29 -12.64 8.98 -1.06
CA LEU A 29 -11.85 8.28 -0.06
C LEU A 29 -10.88 9.24 0.63
N SER A 30 -10.79 9.15 1.95
CA SER A 30 -9.63 9.71 2.66
C SER A 30 -8.46 8.75 2.48
N ALA A 31 -7.27 9.30 2.26
CA ALA A 31 -6.04 8.53 2.13
C ALA A 31 -4.93 9.23 2.90
N GLU A 32 -4.25 8.49 3.76
CA GLU A 32 -3.16 8.99 4.59
C GLU A 32 -1.88 8.20 4.26
N PRO A 33 -0.82 8.87 3.76
CA PRO A 33 0.48 8.24 3.58
C PRO A 33 1.22 8.19 4.91
N LEU A 34 1.75 7.02 5.25
CA LEU A 34 2.56 6.81 6.46
C LEU A 34 3.91 6.21 6.08
N GLU A 35 4.94 6.55 6.86
CA GLU A 35 6.28 5.98 6.76
C GLU A 35 6.69 5.43 8.13
N GLY A 36 7.37 4.28 8.13
CA GLY A 36 7.87 3.69 9.36
C GLY A 36 8.69 2.43 9.14
N THR A 37 9.27 1.97 10.24
CA THR A 37 10.02 0.73 10.34
C THR A 37 9.11 -0.49 10.49
N LEU A 38 9.71 -1.68 10.40
CA LEU A 38 9.03 -2.95 10.70
C LEU A 38 8.34 -2.93 12.08
N GLU A 39 9.06 -2.48 13.10
CA GLU A 39 8.59 -2.50 14.48
C GLU A 39 7.40 -1.56 14.66
N GLU A 40 7.49 -0.34 14.12
CA GLU A 40 6.40 0.63 14.13
C GLU A 40 5.16 0.10 13.39
N PHE A 41 5.34 -0.50 12.21
CA PHE A 41 4.25 -1.09 11.46
C PHE A 41 3.52 -2.19 12.26
N LEU A 42 4.27 -3.10 12.87
CA LEU A 42 3.68 -4.19 13.66
C LEU A 42 3.00 -3.67 14.92
N ASN A 43 3.60 -2.70 15.60
CA ASN A 43 3.02 -2.09 16.79
C ASN A 43 1.70 -1.37 16.44
N SER A 44 1.68 -0.50 15.43
CA SER A 44 0.47 0.19 14.99
C SER A 44 -0.60 -0.78 14.47
N TYR A 45 -0.23 -1.87 13.80
CA TYR A 45 -1.18 -2.90 13.40
C TYR A 45 -1.81 -3.61 14.61
N ASN A 46 -0.99 -4.02 15.58
CA ASN A 46 -1.46 -4.70 16.79
C ASN A 46 -2.33 -3.79 17.67
N ASN A 47 -2.05 -2.49 17.70
CA ASN A 47 -2.83 -1.47 18.39
C ASN A 47 -4.10 -1.05 17.64
N LYS A 48 -4.33 -1.59 16.43
CA LYS A 48 -5.47 -1.25 15.54
C LYS A 48 -5.48 0.21 15.06
N GLU A 49 -4.30 0.82 14.96
CA GLU A 49 -4.13 2.18 14.44
C GLU A 49 -4.11 2.20 12.90
N ILE A 50 -3.58 1.15 12.27
CA ILE A 50 -3.58 1.02 10.81
C ILE A 50 -4.64 0.01 10.32
N PRO A 51 -5.64 0.45 9.54
CA PRO A 51 -6.65 -0.45 8.99
C PRO A 51 -6.12 -1.25 7.79
N LEU A 52 -6.72 -2.42 7.58
CA LEU A 52 -6.60 -3.18 6.34
C LEU A 52 -7.93 -3.11 5.55
N PRO A 53 -7.89 -3.13 4.21
CA PRO A 53 -6.70 -3.21 3.36
C PRO A 53 -5.95 -1.87 3.27
N LEU A 54 -4.65 -1.95 3.01
CA LEU A 54 -3.77 -0.79 2.75
C LEU A 54 -2.91 -1.02 1.51
N ILE A 55 -2.38 0.05 0.92
CA ILE A 55 -1.38 -0.04 -0.15
C ILE A 55 0.02 0.07 0.46
N ALA A 56 0.94 -0.80 0.05
CA ALA A 56 2.34 -0.75 0.43
C ALA A 56 3.21 -0.53 -0.81
N ARG A 57 4.26 0.30 -0.68
CA ARG A 57 5.29 0.47 -1.70
C ARG A 57 6.42 -0.53 -1.46
N VAL A 58 6.80 -1.25 -2.51
CA VAL A 58 7.86 -2.26 -2.49
C VAL A 58 8.85 -2.03 -3.63
N ILE A 59 10.07 -2.54 -3.48
CA ILE A 59 11.07 -2.62 -4.55
C ILE A 59 11.32 -4.09 -4.85
N ILE A 60 10.99 -4.50 -6.07
CA ILE A 60 11.23 -5.86 -6.57
C ILE A 60 12.58 -5.88 -7.30
N ASP A 61 13.37 -6.94 -7.08
CA ASP A 61 14.67 -7.17 -7.71
C ASP A 61 15.60 -5.92 -7.64
N ASN A 62 15.52 -5.18 -6.53
CA ASN A 62 16.28 -3.96 -6.23
C ASN A 62 16.16 -2.81 -7.26
N THR A 63 15.24 -2.91 -8.22
CA THR A 63 15.17 -1.97 -9.36
C THR A 63 13.76 -1.54 -9.71
N LEU A 64 12.76 -2.38 -9.46
CA LEU A 64 11.38 -2.12 -9.85
C LEU A 64 10.57 -1.57 -8.68
N GLU A 65 10.21 -0.30 -8.75
CA GLU A 65 9.22 0.28 -7.85
C GLU A 65 7.83 -0.28 -8.17
N HIS A 66 7.15 -0.79 -7.14
CA HIS A 66 5.84 -1.41 -7.29
C HIS A 66 4.93 -1.08 -6.11
N PHE A 67 3.62 -1.12 -6.34
CA PHE A 67 2.60 -0.96 -5.32
C PHE A 67 1.78 -2.23 -5.21
N VAL A 68 1.57 -2.69 -3.98
CA VAL A 68 0.81 -3.90 -3.68
C VAL A 68 -0.22 -3.63 -2.59
N VAL A 69 -1.31 -4.39 -2.56
CA VAL A 69 -2.35 -4.24 -1.53
C VAL A 69 -2.13 -5.30 -0.45
N VAL A 70 -1.87 -4.87 0.79
CA VAL A 70 -1.91 -5.77 1.95
C VAL A 70 -3.35 -5.86 2.41
N TYR A 71 -3.95 -7.05 2.29
CA TYR A 71 -5.38 -7.24 2.62
C TYR A 71 -5.61 -8.08 3.87
N LYS A 72 -4.58 -8.80 4.35
CA LYS A 72 -4.68 -9.62 5.56
C LYS A 72 -3.31 -9.87 6.16
N ILE A 73 -3.24 -9.87 7.48
CA ILE A 73 -2.07 -10.32 8.24
C ILE A 73 -2.56 -11.40 9.21
N LYS A 74 -1.94 -12.59 9.19
CA LYS A 74 -2.32 -13.70 10.07
C LYS A 74 -1.11 -14.54 10.47
N GLY A 75 -0.91 -14.67 11.78
CA GLY A 75 0.30 -15.28 12.33
C GLY A 75 1.52 -14.49 11.83
N ASN A 76 2.55 -15.20 11.36
CA ASN A 76 3.77 -14.57 10.81
C ASN A 76 3.72 -14.39 9.29
N ASN A 77 2.53 -14.18 8.71
CA ASN A 77 2.33 -14.09 7.26
C ASN A 77 1.56 -12.84 6.87
N ILE A 78 2.01 -12.21 5.79
CA ILE A 78 1.38 -11.06 5.14
C ILE A 78 0.79 -11.56 3.82
N TYR A 79 -0.50 -11.29 3.62
CA TYR A 79 -1.25 -11.67 2.43
C TYR A 79 -1.42 -10.42 1.58
N VAL A 80 -0.96 -10.53 0.34
CA VAL A 80 -0.78 -9.41 -0.58
C VAL A 80 -1.55 -9.68 -1.87
N ALA A 81 -2.27 -8.70 -2.39
CA ALA A 81 -2.78 -8.71 -3.74
C ALA A 81 -1.86 -7.83 -4.61
N ASP A 82 -1.06 -8.50 -5.42
CA ASP A 82 -0.16 -7.90 -6.40
C ASP A 82 -0.91 -7.68 -7.72
N PRO A 83 -0.98 -6.45 -8.26
CA PRO A 83 -1.66 -6.18 -9.53
C PRO A 83 -1.15 -7.00 -10.73
N TYR A 84 0.12 -7.45 -10.69
CA TYR A 84 0.75 -8.24 -11.74
C TYR A 84 0.70 -9.75 -11.47
N LYS A 85 0.93 -10.16 -10.22
CA LYS A 85 1.07 -11.59 -9.84
C LYS A 85 -0.18 -12.21 -9.18
N GLY A 86 -1.20 -11.40 -8.86
CA GLY A 86 -2.39 -11.86 -8.17
C GLY A 86 -2.18 -12.01 -6.65
N PHE A 87 -2.87 -12.98 -6.04
CA PHE A 87 -2.80 -13.18 -4.58
C PHE A 87 -1.53 -13.93 -4.18
N LEU A 88 -0.72 -13.28 -3.36
CA LEU A 88 0.54 -13.79 -2.83
C LEU A 88 0.51 -13.87 -1.31
N LYS A 89 1.40 -14.69 -0.78
CA LYS A 89 1.63 -14.85 0.66
C LYS A 89 3.12 -14.73 0.92
N TYR A 90 3.50 -13.83 1.82
CA TYR A 90 4.88 -13.62 2.25
C TYR A 90 5.01 -13.96 3.73
N SER A 91 6.20 -14.45 4.12
CA SER A 91 6.62 -14.35 5.51
C SER A 91 6.91 -12.87 5.84
N TYR A 92 6.96 -12.52 7.12
CA TYR A 92 7.36 -11.16 7.52
C TYR A 92 8.73 -10.82 6.93
N LYS A 93 9.72 -11.69 7.12
CA LYS A 93 11.08 -11.48 6.63
C LYS A 93 11.12 -11.18 5.13
N ASP A 94 10.38 -11.94 4.33
CA ASP A 94 10.40 -11.79 2.86
C ASP A 94 9.64 -10.55 2.39
N PHE A 95 8.59 -10.15 3.09
CA PHE A 95 7.87 -8.92 2.75
C PHE A 95 8.70 -7.68 3.12
N PHE A 96 9.28 -7.69 4.32
CA PHE A 96 10.03 -6.54 4.83
C PHE A 96 11.41 -6.38 4.18
N SER A 97 11.92 -7.40 3.49
CA SER A 97 13.12 -7.24 2.64
C SER A 97 12.86 -6.46 1.36
N ILE A 98 11.61 -6.41 0.88
CA ILE A 98 11.21 -5.66 -0.33
C ILE A 98 10.43 -4.38 -0.02
N TRP A 99 9.88 -4.24 1.19
CA TRP A 99 9.09 -3.08 1.59
C TRP A 99 9.96 -1.84 1.81
N THR A 100 9.51 -0.69 1.30
CA THR A 100 10.27 0.56 1.39
C THR A 100 10.00 1.36 2.66
N GLY A 101 9.24 0.81 3.62
CA GLY A 101 8.80 1.56 4.81
C GLY A 101 7.56 2.43 4.59
N HIS A 102 6.98 2.46 3.37
CA HIS A 102 5.90 3.37 3.02
C HIS A 102 4.58 2.62 2.80
N ILE A 103 3.50 3.14 3.38
CA ILE A 103 2.13 2.65 3.20
C ILE A 103 1.16 3.80 2.95
N ILE A 104 -0.02 3.47 2.44
CA ILE A 104 -1.17 4.36 2.33
C ILE A 104 -2.37 3.65 2.92
N ILE A 105 -2.93 4.21 3.98
CA ILE A 105 -4.18 3.74 4.57
C ILE A 105 -5.35 4.51 3.97
N PHE A 106 -6.52 3.86 3.91
CA PHE A 106 -7.71 4.42 3.31
C PHE A 106 -8.88 4.33 4.27
N GLU A 107 -9.68 5.40 4.30
CA GLU A 107 -10.94 5.44 5.03
C GLU A 107 -12.05 5.96 4.13
N LYS A 108 -13.26 5.44 4.34
CA LYS A 108 -14.44 5.98 3.66
C LYS A 108 -14.69 7.38 4.22
N THR A 109 -14.74 8.38 3.36
CA THR A 109 -15.18 9.72 3.79
C THR A 109 -16.65 9.62 4.20
N VAL A 110 -16.95 9.92 5.46
CA VAL A 110 -18.31 10.13 5.93
C VAL A 110 -18.72 11.52 5.43
N VAL A 111 -19.48 11.54 4.34
CA VAL A 111 -20.16 12.74 3.84
C VAL A 111 -21.43 12.94 4.65
#